data_AF-A0A557SHW9-F1
#
_entry.id   AF-A0A557SHW9-F1
#
_cell.length_a   1.000
_cell.length_b   1.000
_cell.length_c   1.000
_cell.angle_alpha   90.00
_cell.angle_beta   90.00
_cell.angle_gamma   90.00
#
_symmetry.space_group_name_H-M   'P 1'
#
loop_
_entity.id
_entity.type
_entity.pdbx_description
1 polymer ?
#
loop_
_entity_poly.entity_id
_entity_poly.type
_entity_poly.pdbx_seq_one_letter_code
_entity_poly.pdbx_strand_id
1 'polypeptide(L)'
;MIDSKLLDDLAKRVAGSVPVGLQLLQEDLQKNLRSALEAGLSHMELVTREEFEIQRAVLLRTREKLEALEKQIAQLEEKIAQNG
;
A
#
# COMPACT_ATOMS: atom_id res chain seq x y z
N MET A 1 34.44 -24.91 -9.48
CA MET A 1 33.11 -24.61 -10.06
C MET A 1 32.18 -25.70 -9.59
N ILE A 2 31.07 -25.36 -8.93
CA ILE A 2 30.10 -26.38 -8.53
C ILE A 2 29.44 -26.88 -9.83
N ASP A 3 29.55 -28.18 -10.12
CA ASP A 3 29.00 -28.77 -11.34
C ASP A 3 27.47 -28.67 -11.32
N SER A 4 26.92 -27.85 -12.22
CA SER A 4 25.47 -27.66 -12.40
C SER A 4 24.73 -28.99 -12.61
N LYS A 5 25.39 -29.97 -13.24
CA LYS A 5 24.84 -31.31 -13.48
C LYS A 5 24.58 -32.10 -12.20
N LEU A 6 25.42 -31.95 -11.18
CA LEU A 6 25.24 -32.61 -9.88
C LEU A 6 24.07 -31.99 -9.10
N LEU A 7 23.89 -30.68 -9.21
CA LEU A 7 22.74 -29.97 -8.64
C LEU A 7 21.44 -30.41 -9.33
N ASP A 8 21.45 -30.55 -10.66
CA ASP A 8 20.28 -30.99 -11.42
C ASP A 8 19.87 -32.43 -11.11
N ASP A 9 20.83 -33.35 -10.97
CA ASP A 9 20.53 -34.75 -10.65
C ASP A 9 20.06 -34.92 -9.19
N LEU A 10 20.61 -34.15 -8.25
CA LEU A 10 20.08 -34.07 -6.89
C LEU A 10 18.67 -33.49 -6.86
N ALA A 11 18.41 -32.40 -7.60
CA ALA A 11 17.09 -31.80 -7.70
C ALA A 11 16.06 -32.78 -8.28
N LYS A 12 16.41 -33.52 -9.34
CA LYS A 12 15.53 -34.56 -9.93
C LYS A 12 15.25 -35.71 -8.99
N ARG A 13 16.24 -36.17 -8.24
CA ARG A 13 16.08 -37.29 -7.30
C ARG A 13 15.28 -36.88 -6.07
N VAL A 14 15.50 -35.66 -5.58
CA VAL A 14 14.68 -35.05 -4.52
C VAL A 14 13.25 -34.88 -5.03
N ALA A 15 13.02 -34.20 -6.16
CA ALA A 15 11.69 -34.02 -6.74
C ALA A 15 10.96 -35.34 -7.03
N GLY A 16 11.66 -36.39 -7.47
CA GLY A 16 11.11 -37.73 -7.67
C GLY A 16 10.81 -38.51 -6.39
N SER A 17 11.32 -38.06 -5.23
CA SER A 17 11.10 -38.65 -3.91
C SER A 17 10.23 -37.77 -2.99
N VAL A 18 9.88 -36.55 -3.44
CA VAL A 18 8.96 -35.64 -2.78
C VAL A 18 7.57 -36.29 -2.86
N PRO A 19 7.02 -36.79 -1.74
CA PRO A 19 5.69 -37.41 -1.74
C PRO A 19 4.66 -36.36 -2.12
N VAL A 20 3.54 -36.74 -2.74
CA VAL A 20 2.41 -35.84 -3.05
C VAL A 20 1.97 -35.04 -1.82
N GLY A 21 2.18 -35.57 -0.61
CA GLY A 21 1.99 -34.85 0.65
C GLY A 21 2.78 -33.55 0.80
N LEU A 22 3.96 -33.39 0.20
CA LEU A 22 4.72 -32.14 0.23
C LEU A 22 4.13 -31.06 -0.69
N GLN A 23 3.48 -31.43 -1.79
CA GLN A 23 2.72 -30.48 -2.62
C GLN A 23 1.48 -29.99 -1.88
N LEU A 24 0.75 -30.90 -1.22
CA LEU A 24 -0.36 -30.54 -0.32
C LEU A 24 0.08 -29.61 0.81
N LEU A 25 1.25 -29.87 1.42
CA LEU A 25 1.82 -28.99 2.45
C LEU A 25 2.19 -27.61 1.90
N GLN A 26 2.70 -27.52 0.66
CA GLN A 26 2.97 -26.24 0.01
C GLN A 26 1.68 -25.44 -0.20
N GLU A 27 0.63 -26.09 -0.69
CA GLU A 27 -0.68 -25.47 -0.93
C GLU A 27 -1.32 -24.99 0.38
N ASP A 28 -1.27 -25.81 1.44
CA ASP A 28 -1.79 -25.46 2.76
C ASP A 28 -1.02 -24.29 3.38
N LEU A 29 0.31 -24.27 3.26
CA LEU A 29 1.13 -23.14 3.70
C LEU A 29 0.78 -21.86 2.93
N GLN A 30 0.65 -21.95 1.61
CA GLN A 30 0.27 -20.81 0.78
C GLN A 30 -1.12 -20.27 1.17
N LYS A 31 -2.08 -21.15 1.43
CA LYS A 31 -3.42 -20.77 1.86
C LYS A 31 -3.42 -20.10 3.23
N ASN A 32 -2.69 -20.67 4.20
CA ASN A 32 -2.57 -20.10 5.54
C ASN A 32 -1.87 -18.75 5.54
N LEU A 33 -0.81 -18.58 4.74
CA LEU A 33 -0.13 -17.29 4.57
C LEU A 33 -1.06 -16.24 3.96
N ARG A 34 -1.82 -16.60 2.92
CA ARG A 34 -2.82 -15.71 2.32
C ARG A 34 -3.86 -15.28 3.35
N SER A 35 -4.44 -16.23 4.10
CA SER A 35 -5.44 -15.91 5.11
C SER A 35 -4.87 -15.06 6.26
N ALA A 36 -3.62 -15.29 6.67
CA ALA A 36 -2.97 -14.46 7.68
C ALA A 36 -2.71 -13.03 7.18
N LEU A 37 -2.33 -12.86 5.91
CA LEU A 37 -2.16 -11.55 5.29
C LEU A 37 -3.51 -10.83 5.12
N GLU A 38 -4.54 -11.54 4.67
CA GLU A 38 -5.90 -10.98 4.54
C GLU A 38 -6.44 -10.56 5.91
N ALA A 39 -6.27 -11.40 6.95
CA ALA A 39 -6.64 -11.05 8.31
C ALA A 39 -5.85 -9.83 8.82
N GLY A 40 -4.53 -9.81 8.61
CA GLY A 40 -3.67 -8.69 9.00
C GLY A 40 -4.06 -7.39 8.32
N LEU A 41 -4.30 -7.41 7.00
CA LEU A 41 -4.75 -6.24 6.23
C LEU A 41 -6.17 -5.81 6.62
N SER A 42 -7.06 -6.74 6.98
CA SER A 42 -8.42 -6.42 7.43
C SER A 42 -8.46 -5.74 8.80
N HIS A 43 -7.46 -5.99 9.64
CA HIS A 43 -7.29 -5.31 10.93
C HIS A 43 -6.61 -3.96 10.81
N MET A 44 -6.00 -3.64 9.67
CA MET A 44 -5.51 -2.31 9.39
C MET A 44 -6.72 -1.45 8.98
N GLU A 45 -6.83 -0.24 9.52
CA GLU A 45 -7.86 0.75 9.14
C GLU A 45 -7.54 1.31 7.73
N LEU A 46 -7.50 0.42 6.73
CA LEU A 46 -7.15 0.76 5.36
C LEU A 46 -8.33 1.50 4.74
N VAL A 47 -8.08 2.75 4.37
CA VAL A 47 -8.96 3.48 3.46
C VAL A 47 -8.73 2.97 2.04
N THR A 48 -9.82 2.90 1.27
CA THR A 48 -9.70 2.57 -0.14
C THR A 48 -8.91 3.66 -0.86
N ARG A 49 -8.28 3.29 -1.98
CA ARG A 49 -7.55 4.27 -2.79
C ARG A 49 -8.45 5.41 -3.25
N GLU A 50 -9.72 5.12 -3.53
CA GLU A 50 -10.72 6.11 -3.94
C GLU A 50 -11.02 7.11 -2.82
N GLU A 51 -11.29 6.64 -1.60
CA GLU A 51 -11.53 7.50 -0.43
C GLU A 51 -10.32 8.40 -0.14
N PHE A 52 -9.10 7.86 -0.25
CA PHE A 52 -7.88 8.65 -0.10
C PHE A 52 -7.79 9.79 -1.12
N GLU A 53 -8.03 9.51 -2.40
CA GLU A 53 -7.99 10.55 -3.44
C GLU A 53 -9.09 11.60 -3.25
N ILE A 54 -10.28 11.19 -2.80
CA ILE A 54 -11.37 12.13 -2.45
C ILE A 54 -10.93 13.06 -1.32
N GLN A 55 -10.40 12.53 -0.22
CA GLN A 55 -9.93 13.34 0.90
C GLN A 55 -8.81 14.30 0.49
N ARG A 56 -7.88 13.82 -0.33
CA ARG A 56 -6.81 14.65 -0.89
C ARG A 56 -7.36 15.80 -1.74
N ALA A 57 -8.36 15.55 -2.59
CA ALA A 57 -8.99 16.58 -3.41
C ALA A 57 -9.74 17.61 -2.54
N VAL A 58 -10.41 17.17 -1.47
CA VAL A 58 -11.04 18.06 -0.50
C VAL A 58 -10.00 18.97 0.16
N LEU A 59 -8.89 18.40 0.64
CA LEU A 59 -7.79 19.15 1.26
C LEU A 59 -7.16 20.18 0.31
N LEU A 60 -6.99 19.82 -0.97
CA LEU A 60 -6.49 20.75 -1.97
C LEU A 60 -7.43 21.95 -2.11
N ARG A 61 -8.73 21.68 -2.25
CA ARG A 61 -9.75 22.73 -2.40
C ARG A 61 -9.88 23.60 -1.15
N THR A 62 -9.74 23.04 0.06
CA THR A 62 -9.78 23.85 1.28
C THR A 62 -8.57 24.76 1.36
N ARG A 63 -7.38 24.29 0.96
CA ARG A 63 -6.18 25.11 0.91
C ARG A 63 -6.31 26.27 -0.08
N GLU A 64 -6.81 26.02 -1.29
CA GLU A 64 -7.06 27.07 -2.28
C GLU A 64 -8.03 28.14 -1.75
N LYS A 65 -9.11 27.72 -1.08
CA LYS A 65 -10.07 28.64 -0.46
C LYS A 65 -9.43 29.45 0.67
N LEU A 66 -8.59 28.82 1.47
CA LEU A 66 -7.91 29.47 2.59
C LEU A 66 -6.94 30.54 2.07
N GLU A 67 -6.13 30.23 1.06
CA GLU A 67 -5.23 31.20 0.42
C GLU A 67 -6.00 32.38 -0.22
N ALA A 68 -7.19 32.13 -0.79
CA ALA A 68 -8.04 33.18 -1.32
C ALA A 68 -8.60 34.10 -0.21
N LEU A 69 -9.03 33.52 0.92
CA LEU A 69 -9.51 34.29 2.07
C LEU A 69 -8.40 35.10 2.72
N GLU A 70 -7.20 34.54 2.88
CA GLU A 70 -6.03 35.26 3.40
C GLU A 70 -5.72 36.49 2.55
N LYS A 71 -5.76 36.36 1.21
CA LYS A 71 -5.58 37.51 0.30
C LYS A 71 -6.67 38.56 0.46
N GLN A 72 -7.94 38.14 0.61
CA GLN A 72 -9.04 39.08 0.83
C GLN A 72 -8.88 39.83 2.14
N ILE A 73 -8.47 39.15 3.21
CA ILE A 73 -8.22 39.76 4.52
C ILE A 73 -7.08 40.78 4.40
N ALA A 74 -5.95 40.41 3.82
CA ALA A 74 -4.82 41.32 3.63
C ALA A 74 -5.23 42.60 2.85
N GLN A 75 -6.01 42.46 1.78
CA GLN A 75 -6.53 43.61 1.03
C GLN A 75 -7.45 44.50 1.86
N LEU A 76 -8.26 43.92 2.75
CA LEU A 76 -9.14 44.68 3.64
C LEU A 76 -8.32 45.39 4.72
N GLU A 77 -7.33 44.73 5.30
CA GLU A 77 -6.40 45.31 6.29
C GLU A 77 -5.62 46.49 5.69
N GLU A 78 -5.12 46.37 4.47
CA GLU A 78 -4.46 47.47 3.74
C GLU A 78 -5.41 48.65 3.52
N LYS A 79 -6.65 48.40 3.10
CA LYS A 79 -7.65 49.46 2.89
C LYS A 79 -8.02 50.19 4.18
N ILE A 80 -8.09 49.46 5.30
CA ILE A 80 -8.36 50.06 6.61
C ILE A 80 -7.17 50.92 7.05
N ALA A 81 -5.94 50.41 6.88
CA ALA A 81 -4.73 51.15 7.21
C ALA A 81 -4.52 52.41 6.35
N GLN A 82 -5.04 52.44 5.12
CA GLN A 82 -4.98 53.61 4.24
C GLN A 82 -6.08 54.65 4.51
N ASN A 83 -7.18 54.26 5.17
CA ASN A 83 -8.34 55.12 5.44
C ASN A 83 -8.39 55.66 6.88
N GLY A 84 -7.45 55.26 7.75
CA GLY A 84 -7.26 55.80 9.10
C GLY A 84 -6.08 56.76 9.16
#